data_AF-A0A354I2I1-F1
#
_entry.id   AF-A0A354I2I1-F1
#
_cell.length_a   1.000
_cell.length_b   1.000
_cell.length_c   1.000
_cell.angle_alpha   90.00
_cell.angle_beta   90.00
_cell.angle_gamma   90.00
#
_symmetry.space_group_name_H-M   'P 1'
#
loop_
_entity.id
_entity.type
_entity.pdbx_description
1 polymer ?
#
loop_
_entity_poly.entity_id
_entity_poly.type
_entity_poly.pdbx_seq_one_letter_code
_entity_poly.pdbx_strand_id
1 'polypeptide(L)'
;MAEITVKFLGGNYTFPEELKQYIIYCGEFEKISDRLSQALLKTMKNPNICDGESSQLWDIDERLRQKVRDEGKKLISMLAKHNIFDVTESDVVDNNQGYLLYDKAYNEMFAGLRINLANEIQNFNDNFENVQRSAYSQVTGTGISMYSNSIIAHMTLAAFETSTVKKQCDKADKDYERAMDNLISSGSTARAKADAKVMMETYPKIAEAFGVYVAELMETYLNKLQANSVFDYSKVKPYNIKRSSELLKNIAMVDDKKSVLEQAFKSCPYNPDIYAKVLELGIYDVDTFATAKEFYQDSLIVGVVEDYCKKHLKNYDKVKEPIAILALYKGKTETEILRSLYSGELDSVESKYRNFGTILSNQRALDEWIRRNISQQTQSIISTSMDNMKNKVHSVVNGIISESNYQKFVDMGLLSAEVLRLKDSTQTTLSDINEEIESKLVDLIVAYIEEAKARKKKCDDAYAQFDAEVKKKNDAIAEKQSELNGLGMFAFSKKKELKAVIADMESDLSKYKYDKEPKDLQRAFEKMYG
;
A
#
# COMPACT_ATOMS: atom_id res chain seq x y z
N MET A 1 13.38 45.06 -9.77
CA MET A 1 13.91 43.70 -9.92
C MET A 1 13.30 42.88 -8.81
N ALA A 2 12.71 41.73 -9.12
CA ALA A 2 12.01 40.91 -8.12
C ALA A 2 13.00 39.90 -7.52
N GLU A 3 13.09 39.89 -6.20
CA GLU A 3 13.83 38.91 -5.42
C GLU A 3 12.86 38.19 -4.50
N ILE A 4 13.08 36.91 -4.27
CA ILE A 4 12.30 36.10 -3.33
C ILE A 4 13.11 36.01 -2.04
N THR A 5 12.49 36.38 -0.93
CA THR A 5 13.05 36.12 0.40
C THR A 5 12.40 34.87 0.97
N VAL A 6 13.22 33.90 1.34
CA VAL A 6 12.80 32.61 1.90
C VAL A 6 13.52 32.34 3.22
N LYS A 7 12.99 31.40 3.99
CA LYS A 7 13.55 31.00 5.28
C LYS A 7 14.07 29.57 5.24
N PHE A 8 15.25 29.34 5.77
CA PHE A 8 15.83 28.00 5.85
C PHE A 8 16.61 27.85 7.16
N LEU A 9 16.22 26.87 7.97
CA LEU A 9 16.77 26.58 9.30
C LEU A 9 16.88 27.84 10.18
N GLY A 10 15.86 28.70 10.14
CA GLY A 10 15.78 29.96 10.89
C GLY A 10 16.59 31.14 10.32
N GLY A 11 17.34 30.95 9.23
CA GLY A 11 18.01 32.02 8.49
C GLY A 11 17.14 32.58 7.36
N ASN A 12 17.35 33.84 6.99
CA ASN A 12 16.72 34.48 5.82
C ASN A 12 17.69 34.47 4.63
N TYR A 13 17.20 34.09 3.45
CA TYR A 13 17.98 34.00 2.22
C TYR A 13 17.22 34.63 1.06
N THR A 14 17.97 35.23 0.14
CA THR A 14 17.42 35.94 -1.01
C THR A 14 17.88 35.27 -2.29
N PHE A 15 16.94 34.99 -3.18
CA PHE A 15 17.17 34.36 -4.47
C PHE A 15 16.48 35.16 -5.59
N PRO A 16 16.98 35.10 -6.84
CA PRO A 16 16.31 35.72 -7.98
C PRO A 16 14.95 35.07 -8.24
N GLU A 17 13.92 35.86 -8.56
CA GLU A 17 12.57 35.34 -8.89
C GLU A 17 12.61 34.38 -10.10
N GLU A 18 13.56 34.59 -11.01
CA GLU A 18 13.82 33.73 -12.17
C GLU A 18 14.03 32.26 -11.78
N LEU A 19 14.44 31.98 -10.54
CA LEU A 19 14.64 30.61 -10.06
C LEU A 19 13.34 29.81 -10.00
N LYS A 20 12.21 30.42 -9.64
CA LYS A 20 10.90 29.74 -9.66
C LYS A 20 10.50 29.37 -11.08
N GLN A 21 10.62 30.34 -11.99
CA GLN A 21 10.26 30.13 -13.39
C GLN A 21 11.16 29.09 -14.05
N TYR A 22 12.44 29.04 -13.68
CA TYR A 22 13.37 28.00 -14.08
C TYR A 22 12.91 26.60 -13.66
N ILE A 23 12.47 26.42 -12.40
CA ILE A 23 11.96 25.13 -11.91
C ILE A 23 10.72 24.68 -12.67
N ILE A 24 9.82 25.62 -13.01
CA ILE A 24 8.66 25.33 -13.87
C ILE A 24 9.12 24.82 -15.24
N TYR A 25 10.13 25.45 -15.84
CA TYR A 25 10.70 24.97 -17.10
C TYR A 25 11.32 23.58 -16.96
N CYS A 26 12.12 23.32 -15.91
CA CYS A 26 12.66 21.99 -15.61
C CYS A 26 11.55 20.93 -15.62
N GLY A 27 10.43 21.19 -14.96
CA GLY A 27 9.29 20.26 -14.92
C GLY A 27 8.63 20.01 -16.28
N GLU A 28 8.65 20.96 -17.21
CA GLU A 28 8.16 20.72 -18.58
C GLU A 28 9.09 19.79 -19.38
N PHE A 29 10.40 19.90 -19.19
CA PHE A 29 11.39 19.02 -19.82
C PHE A 29 11.46 17.64 -19.16
N GLU A 30 11.24 17.56 -17.85
CA GLU A 30 11.09 16.28 -17.13
C GLU A 30 9.93 15.46 -17.72
N LYS A 31 8.78 16.09 -18.00
CA LYS A 31 7.66 15.41 -18.68
C LYS A 31 8.03 14.90 -20.08
N ILE A 32 8.95 15.55 -20.80
CA ILE A 32 9.46 15.04 -22.08
C ILE A 32 10.28 13.78 -21.84
N SER A 33 11.21 13.82 -20.88
CA SER A 33 12.02 12.69 -20.46
C SER A 33 11.16 11.47 -20.08
N ASP A 34 10.12 11.68 -19.27
CA ASP A 34 9.20 10.64 -18.83
C ASP A 34 8.50 9.96 -20.01
N ARG A 35 8.01 10.75 -20.98
CA ARG A 35 7.32 10.21 -22.15
C ARG A 35 8.24 9.37 -23.03
N LEU A 36 9.49 9.80 -23.20
CA LEU A 36 10.50 9.05 -23.95
C LEU A 36 10.89 7.76 -23.22
N SER A 37 11.15 7.83 -21.92
CA SER A 37 11.46 6.68 -21.07
C SER A 37 10.33 5.65 -21.04
N GLN A 38 9.07 6.08 -20.90
CA GLN A 38 7.91 5.20 -20.95
C GLN A 38 7.73 4.54 -22.32
N ALA A 39 8.01 5.26 -23.41
CA ALA A 39 7.97 4.70 -24.74
C ALA A 39 9.05 3.61 -24.91
N LEU A 40 10.27 3.85 -24.40
CA LEU A 40 11.35 2.86 -24.40
C LEU A 40 10.98 1.60 -23.62
N LEU A 41 10.43 1.76 -22.41
CA LEU A 41 9.96 0.64 -21.59
C LEU A 41 8.87 -0.17 -22.30
N LYS A 42 7.97 0.49 -23.04
CA LYS A 42 6.95 -0.20 -23.83
C LYS A 42 7.58 -1.03 -24.96
N THR A 43 8.59 -0.49 -25.64
CA THR A 43 9.37 -1.22 -26.65
C THR A 43 10.06 -2.43 -26.04
N MET A 44 10.74 -2.28 -24.89
CA MET A 44 11.43 -3.38 -24.21
C MET A 44 10.51 -4.54 -23.80
N LYS A 45 9.26 -4.23 -23.43
CA LYS A 45 8.26 -5.22 -23.00
C LYS A 45 7.72 -6.06 -24.16
N ASN A 46 8.04 -5.71 -25.41
CA ASN A 46 7.60 -6.44 -26.58
C ASN A 46 8.38 -7.77 -26.70
N PRO A 47 7.74 -8.94 -26.81
CA PRO A 47 8.45 -10.21 -26.88
C PRO A 47 9.18 -10.44 -28.21
N ASN A 48 8.87 -9.67 -29.25
CA ASN A 48 9.37 -9.90 -30.61
C ASN A 48 10.44 -8.89 -31.00
N ILE A 49 11.66 -9.36 -31.29
CA ILE A 49 12.80 -8.48 -31.58
C ILE A 49 12.80 -7.98 -33.04
N CYS A 50 12.57 -8.86 -34.02
CA CYS A 50 12.84 -8.57 -35.44
C CYS A 50 11.61 -8.72 -36.38
N ASP A 51 10.54 -9.42 -35.98
CA ASP A 51 9.50 -9.84 -36.94
C ASP A 51 8.32 -8.86 -37.00
N GLY A 52 8.17 -8.14 -38.11
CA GLY A 52 6.99 -7.33 -38.44
C GLY A 52 6.95 -5.92 -37.84
N GLU A 53 5.90 -5.16 -38.21
CA GLU A 53 5.65 -3.74 -37.84
C GLU A 53 5.26 -3.52 -36.37
N SER A 54 5.47 -4.54 -35.55
CA SER A 54 5.27 -4.51 -34.10
C SER A 54 6.42 -5.20 -33.39
N SER A 55 7.61 -5.20 -33.98
CA SER A 55 8.83 -5.70 -33.36
C SER A 55 9.57 -4.60 -32.60
N GLN A 56 10.48 -4.98 -31.69
CA GLN A 56 11.36 -4.03 -31.01
C GLN A 56 12.18 -3.20 -32.00
N LEU A 57 12.72 -3.84 -33.04
CA LEU A 57 13.49 -3.17 -34.09
C LEU A 57 12.66 -2.09 -34.80
N TRP A 58 11.44 -2.42 -35.22
CA TRP A 58 10.54 -1.46 -35.87
C TRP A 58 10.11 -0.34 -34.92
N ASP A 59 9.77 -0.67 -33.67
CA ASP A 59 9.39 0.32 -32.67
C ASP A 59 10.55 1.30 -32.39
N ILE A 60 11.82 0.87 -32.43
CA ILE A 60 12.99 1.75 -32.34
C ILE A 60 13.14 2.59 -33.61
N ASP A 61 13.13 1.97 -34.79
CA ASP A 61 13.41 2.72 -36.01
C ASP A 61 12.36 3.78 -36.32
N GLU A 62 11.09 3.44 -36.14
CA GLU A 62 9.98 4.31 -36.54
C GLU A 62 9.31 4.98 -35.35
N ARG A 63 8.71 4.20 -34.44
CA ARG A 63 7.84 4.78 -33.40
C ARG A 63 8.61 5.66 -32.42
N LEU A 64 9.74 5.20 -31.89
CA LEU A 64 10.56 5.95 -30.96
C LEU A 64 11.25 7.13 -31.65
N ARG A 65 11.75 6.93 -32.86
CA ARG A 65 12.34 8.02 -33.66
C ARG A 65 11.32 9.13 -33.92
N GLN A 66 10.12 8.78 -34.36
CA GLN A 66 9.04 9.75 -34.56
C GLN A 66 8.65 10.42 -33.24
N LYS A 67 8.65 9.68 -32.12
CA LYS A 67 8.38 10.24 -30.81
C LYS A 67 9.40 11.30 -30.41
N VAL A 68 10.70 11.06 -30.64
CA VAL A 68 11.76 12.05 -30.39
C VAL A 68 11.52 13.30 -31.24
N ARG A 69 11.20 13.14 -32.53
CA ARG A 69 10.85 14.28 -33.42
C ARG A 69 9.66 15.07 -32.91
N ASP A 70 8.59 14.38 -32.50
CA ASP A 70 7.37 15.00 -31.98
C ASP A 70 7.63 15.78 -30.68
N GLU A 71 8.50 15.26 -29.79
CA GLU A 71 8.89 15.98 -28.58
C GLU A 71 9.73 17.23 -28.90
N GLY A 72 10.65 17.17 -29.88
CA GLY A 72 11.38 18.34 -30.37
C GLY A 72 10.47 19.43 -30.94
N LYS A 73 9.46 19.05 -31.73
CA LYS A 73 8.45 19.99 -32.28
C LYS A 73 7.66 20.73 -31.21
N LYS A 74 7.48 20.14 -30.02
CA LYS A 74 6.84 20.83 -28.90
C LYS A 74 7.66 22.02 -28.42
N LEU A 75 8.99 21.98 -28.54
CA LEU A 75 9.84 23.12 -28.20
C LEU A 75 9.48 24.36 -29.00
N ILE A 76 9.28 24.19 -30.31
CA ILE A 76 8.86 25.27 -31.22
C ILE A 76 7.52 25.84 -30.76
N SER A 77 6.57 24.98 -30.40
CA SER A 77 5.28 25.39 -29.86
C SER A 77 5.39 26.11 -28.51
N MET A 78 6.35 25.73 -27.66
CA MET A 78 6.62 26.40 -26.38
C MET A 78 7.23 27.79 -26.60
N LEU A 79 8.17 27.93 -27.53
CA LEU A 79 8.79 29.22 -27.90
C LEU A 79 7.79 30.17 -28.56
N ALA A 80 6.90 29.64 -29.41
CA ALA A 80 5.85 30.42 -30.05
C ALA A 80 4.91 31.11 -29.05
N LYS A 81 4.66 30.50 -27.87
CA LYS A 81 3.88 31.14 -26.79
C LYS A 81 4.53 32.42 -26.24
N HIS A 82 5.83 32.57 -26.46
CA HIS A 82 6.61 33.77 -26.09
C HIS A 82 6.89 34.67 -27.30
N ASN A 83 6.19 34.47 -28.42
CA ASN A 83 6.41 35.18 -29.68
C ASN A 83 7.79 34.96 -30.31
N ILE A 84 8.41 33.80 -30.06
CA ILE A 84 9.69 33.41 -30.66
C ILE A 84 9.41 32.38 -31.76
N PHE A 85 9.77 32.73 -33.01
CA PHE A 85 9.44 31.95 -34.21
C PHE A 85 10.67 31.62 -35.07
N ASP A 86 11.89 31.94 -34.60
CA ASP A 86 13.16 31.79 -35.33
C ASP A 86 13.86 30.44 -35.05
N VAL A 87 13.08 29.40 -34.73
CA VAL A 87 13.57 28.06 -34.41
C VAL A 87 12.85 27.04 -35.28
N THR A 88 13.63 26.19 -35.95
CA THR A 88 13.15 25.17 -36.89
C THR A 88 13.25 23.76 -36.30
N GLU A 89 12.65 22.77 -36.98
CA GLU A 89 12.80 21.36 -36.59
C GLU A 89 14.27 20.91 -36.62
N SER A 90 15.04 21.37 -37.61
CA SER A 90 16.46 20.99 -37.71
C SER A 90 17.31 21.55 -36.57
N ASP A 91 16.96 22.73 -36.04
CA ASP A 91 17.65 23.32 -34.89
C ASP A 91 17.44 22.52 -33.59
N VAL A 92 16.30 21.84 -33.45
CA VAL A 92 15.90 21.18 -32.19
C VAL A 92 15.93 19.66 -32.26
N VAL A 93 15.91 19.08 -33.46
CA VAL A 93 15.95 17.64 -33.70
C VAL A 93 17.21 17.24 -34.45
N ASP A 94 17.37 17.67 -35.69
CA ASP A 94 18.37 17.07 -36.59
C ASP A 94 19.82 17.38 -36.16
N ASN A 95 20.04 18.56 -35.58
CA ASN A 95 21.35 18.99 -35.07
C ASN A 95 21.58 18.64 -33.58
N ASN A 96 20.58 18.08 -32.90
CA ASN A 96 20.66 17.75 -31.48
C ASN A 96 21.56 16.51 -31.27
N GLN A 97 22.54 16.63 -30.37
CA GLN A 97 23.53 15.57 -30.10
C GLN A 97 22.89 14.29 -29.56
N GLY A 98 21.82 14.41 -28.78
CA GLY A 98 21.07 13.25 -28.30
C GLY A 98 20.37 12.50 -29.45
N TYR A 99 19.84 13.21 -30.45
CA TYR A 99 19.25 12.56 -31.63
C TYR A 99 20.32 11.88 -32.50
N LEU A 100 21.51 12.49 -32.62
CA LEU A 100 22.65 11.87 -33.33
C LEU A 100 23.18 10.62 -32.59
N LEU A 101 23.23 10.65 -31.26
CA LEU A 101 23.58 9.49 -30.43
C LEU A 101 22.54 8.37 -30.56
N TYR A 102 21.26 8.74 -30.61
CA TYR A 102 20.18 7.78 -30.86
C TYR A 102 20.36 7.08 -32.22
N ASP A 103 20.62 7.84 -33.28
CA ASP A 103 20.81 7.29 -34.62
C ASP A 103 22.04 6.37 -34.69
N LYS A 104 23.13 6.75 -34.01
CA LYS A 104 24.31 5.89 -33.86
C LYS A 104 23.98 4.59 -33.13
N ALA A 105 23.26 4.64 -32.02
CA ALA A 105 22.86 3.45 -31.26
C ALA A 105 21.98 2.52 -32.10
N TYR A 106 21.05 3.08 -32.87
CA TYR A 106 20.23 2.33 -33.82
C TYR A 106 21.08 1.63 -34.89
N ASN A 107 22.01 2.36 -35.52
CA ASN A 107 22.88 1.79 -36.56
C ASN A 107 23.78 0.67 -36.03
N GLU A 108 24.33 0.81 -34.82
CA GLU A 108 25.10 -0.24 -34.14
C GLU A 108 24.25 -1.48 -33.83
N MET A 109 23.04 -1.28 -33.32
CA MET A 109 22.07 -2.35 -33.07
C MET A 109 21.73 -3.10 -34.36
N PHE A 110 21.35 -2.37 -35.42
CA PHE A 110 20.98 -2.96 -36.70
C PHE A 110 22.14 -3.75 -37.32
N ALA A 111 23.37 -3.23 -37.22
CA ALA A 111 24.57 -3.97 -37.63
C ALA A 111 24.76 -5.26 -36.82
N GLY A 112 24.59 -5.21 -35.49
CA GLY A 112 24.68 -6.38 -34.60
C GLY A 112 23.65 -7.47 -34.94
N LEU A 113 22.38 -7.08 -35.12
CA LEU A 113 21.31 -8.01 -35.53
C LEU A 113 21.58 -8.62 -36.91
N ARG A 114 22.11 -7.83 -37.86
CA ARG A 114 22.52 -8.34 -39.17
C ARG A 114 23.67 -9.35 -39.08
N ILE A 115 24.66 -9.12 -38.21
CA ILE A 115 25.75 -10.06 -37.96
C ILE A 115 25.20 -11.37 -37.38
N ASN A 116 24.29 -11.30 -36.41
CA ASN A 116 23.68 -12.50 -35.83
C ASN A 116 22.87 -13.31 -36.86
N LEU A 117 22.10 -12.64 -37.73
CA LEU A 117 21.41 -13.29 -38.84
C LEU A 117 22.40 -13.93 -39.82
N ALA A 118 23.46 -13.21 -40.20
CA ALA A 118 24.50 -13.74 -41.08
C ALA A 118 25.19 -14.97 -40.46
N ASN A 119 25.49 -14.93 -39.16
CA ASN A 119 26.04 -16.04 -38.39
C ASN A 119 25.07 -17.22 -38.32
N GLU A 120 23.76 -17.01 -38.19
CA GLU A 120 22.78 -18.10 -38.23
C GLU A 120 22.70 -18.76 -39.62
N ILE A 121 22.68 -17.96 -40.70
CA ILE A 121 22.70 -18.46 -42.08
C ILE A 121 24.00 -19.22 -42.36
N GLN A 122 25.12 -18.67 -41.92
CA GLN A 122 26.43 -19.31 -42.07
C GLN A 122 26.51 -20.58 -41.23
N ASN A 123 26.07 -20.58 -39.97
CA ASN A 123 25.99 -21.78 -39.14
C ASN A 123 25.01 -22.82 -39.70
N PHE A 124 23.96 -22.43 -40.41
CA PHE A 124 23.06 -23.37 -41.10
C PHE A 124 23.76 -24.04 -42.29
N ASN A 125 24.47 -23.27 -43.11
CA ASN A 125 25.28 -23.78 -44.22
C ASN A 125 26.46 -24.63 -43.71
N ASP A 126 27.14 -24.16 -42.66
CA ASP A 126 28.27 -24.83 -42.04
C ASP A 126 27.83 -26.06 -41.25
N ASN A 127 26.64 -26.13 -40.63
CA ASN A 127 26.12 -27.35 -39.99
C ASN A 127 25.70 -28.42 -41.03
N PHE A 128 25.32 -28.01 -42.24
CA PHE A 128 25.15 -28.95 -43.36
C PHE A 128 26.49 -29.59 -43.76
N GLU A 129 27.60 -28.85 -43.65
CA GLU A 129 28.96 -29.33 -43.96
C GLU A 129 29.71 -29.95 -42.75
N ASN A 130 29.39 -29.56 -41.51
CA ASN A 130 30.08 -29.93 -40.26
C ASN A 130 29.41 -31.05 -39.45
N VAL A 131 28.22 -31.57 -39.84
CA VAL A 131 27.82 -32.95 -39.47
C VAL A 131 28.85 -33.98 -39.98
N GLN A 132 29.72 -33.57 -40.91
CA GLN A 132 30.85 -34.35 -41.40
C GLN A 132 32.15 -34.15 -40.61
N ARG A 133 32.31 -33.09 -39.80
CA ARG A 133 33.60 -32.76 -39.16
C ARG A 133 33.43 -32.05 -37.81
N SER A 134 33.44 -32.86 -36.74
CA SER A 134 34.20 -32.57 -35.51
C SER A 134 33.85 -31.25 -34.77
N ALA A 135 33.18 -31.31 -33.62
CA ALA A 135 33.83 -31.57 -32.33
C ALA A 135 35.07 -30.67 -32.07
N TYR A 136 34.97 -29.85 -31.01
CA TYR A 136 36.03 -29.15 -30.22
C TYR A 136 36.15 -27.60 -30.28
N SER A 137 36.17 -27.01 -29.07
CA SER A 137 36.74 -25.70 -28.60
C SER A 137 35.85 -24.42 -28.63
N GLN A 138 35.24 -23.97 -27.51
CA GLN A 138 35.69 -23.05 -26.40
C GLN A 138 35.76 -21.54 -26.80
N VAL A 139 35.23 -20.53 -26.06
CA VAL A 139 35.81 -19.82 -24.88
C VAL A 139 34.89 -18.60 -24.44
N THR A 140 35.04 -18.12 -23.18
CA THR A 140 34.60 -16.88 -22.43
C THR A 140 34.47 -15.55 -23.22
N GLY A 141 33.77 -14.47 -22.83
CA GLY A 141 33.26 -13.94 -21.56
C GLY A 141 34.00 -12.64 -21.17
N THR A 142 33.41 -11.44 -21.32
CA THR A 142 33.96 -10.16 -20.78
C THR A 142 32.87 -9.10 -20.58
N GLY A 143 32.78 -8.55 -19.37
CA GLY A 143 31.92 -7.41 -19.01
C GLY A 143 32.57 -6.05 -19.27
N ILE A 144 31.78 -4.99 -19.29
CA ILE A 144 32.24 -3.59 -19.30
C ILE A 144 31.25 -2.71 -18.52
N SER A 145 31.79 -1.77 -17.75
CA SER A 145 31.13 -0.66 -17.04
C SER A 145 31.86 0.65 -17.36
N MET A 146 31.18 1.80 -17.55
CA MET A 146 31.82 3.13 -17.65
C MET A 146 30.97 4.29 -17.09
N TYR A 147 31.68 5.30 -16.53
CA TYR A 147 31.23 6.57 -15.91
C TYR A 147 31.42 7.77 -16.87
N SER A 148 30.59 8.83 -16.78
CA SER A 148 30.74 10.11 -17.53
C SER A 148 30.32 11.35 -16.70
N ASN A 149 30.83 12.54 -17.08
CA ASN A 149 31.09 13.70 -16.19
C ASN A 149 30.42 15.04 -16.61
N SER A 150 29.26 15.07 -17.25
CA SER A 150 28.59 16.33 -17.68
C SER A 150 27.37 16.70 -16.83
N ILE A 151 26.98 17.99 -16.79
CA ILE A 151 25.72 18.48 -16.17
C ILE A 151 24.50 17.68 -16.67
N ILE A 152 24.56 17.18 -17.90
CA ILE A 152 23.57 16.32 -18.57
C ILE A 152 23.59 14.88 -18.03
N ALA A 153 24.78 14.31 -17.76
CA ALA A 153 24.91 13.05 -17.03
C ALA A 153 24.33 13.18 -15.62
N HIS A 154 24.44 14.35 -14.99
CA HIS A 154 23.88 14.63 -13.66
C HIS A 154 22.39 14.96 -13.65
N MET A 155 21.81 15.56 -14.68
CA MET A 155 20.35 15.69 -14.80
C MET A 155 19.71 14.32 -15.00
N THR A 156 20.33 13.48 -15.83
CA THR A 156 19.95 12.07 -15.99
C THR A 156 20.09 11.34 -14.65
N LEU A 157 21.26 11.41 -13.99
CA LEU A 157 21.50 10.76 -12.69
C LEU A 157 20.62 11.32 -11.55
N ALA A 158 20.36 12.63 -11.48
CA ALA A 158 19.53 13.25 -10.44
C ALA A 158 18.02 13.00 -10.64
N ALA A 159 17.59 12.88 -11.89
CA ALA A 159 16.28 12.33 -12.24
C ALA A 159 16.20 10.83 -11.92
N PHE A 160 17.30 10.09 -11.79
CA PHE A 160 17.31 8.70 -11.32
C PHE A 160 17.51 8.55 -9.79
N GLU A 161 18.20 9.48 -9.12
CA GLU A 161 18.71 9.31 -7.74
C GLU A 161 17.95 10.07 -6.64
N THR A 162 17.06 11.02 -6.97
CA THR A 162 16.30 11.75 -5.94
C THR A 162 15.34 10.81 -5.21
N SER A 163 15.35 10.82 -3.87
CA SER A 163 14.70 9.80 -3.02
C SER A 163 13.19 9.55 -3.24
N THR A 164 12.50 10.45 -3.93
CA THR A 164 11.08 10.28 -4.31
C THR A 164 10.90 9.88 -5.77
N VAL A 165 11.80 10.30 -6.65
CA VAL A 165 11.93 9.65 -7.95
C VAL A 165 12.38 8.21 -7.75
N LYS A 166 13.20 7.90 -6.75
CA LYS A 166 13.50 6.54 -6.31
C LYS A 166 12.27 5.67 -6.05
N LYS A 167 11.09 6.18 -5.64
CA LYS A 167 9.88 5.31 -5.55
C LYS A 167 9.22 5.03 -6.91
N GLN A 168 9.33 5.97 -7.86
CA GLN A 168 8.84 5.81 -9.23
C GLN A 168 9.85 5.05 -10.11
N CYS A 169 11.15 5.34 -9.97
CA CYS A 169 12.32 4.61 -10.44
C CYS A 169 12.43 3.24 -9.82
N ASP A 170 12.25 3.00 -8.51
CA ASP A 170 12.25 1.62 -7.97
C ASP A 170 11.18 0.75 -8.63
N LYS A 171 10.06 1.35 -9.07
CA LYS A 171 9.05 0.66 -9.88
C LYS A 171 9.46 0.56 -11.35
N ALA A 172 10.04 1.60 -11.94
CA ALA A 172 10.51 1.61 -13.32
C ALA A 172 11.74 0.72 -13.53
N ASP A 173 12.72 0.75 -12.63
CA ASP A 173 13.87 -0.13 -12.47
C ASP A 173 13.40 -1.56 -12.26
N LYS A 174 12.47 -1.85 -11.34
CA LYS A 174 11.89 -3.21 -11.22
C LYS A 174 11.16 -3.66 -12.48
N ASP A 175 10.48 -2.74 -13.17
CA ASP A 175 9.80 -3.04 -14.43
C ASP A 175 10.80 -3.21 -15.59
N TYR A 176 11.93 -2.49 -15.56
CA TYR A 176 13.03 -2.56 -16.50
C TYR A 176 13.82 -3.85 -16.29
N GLU A 177 14.21 -4.16 -15.06
CA GLU A 177 14.79 -5.43 -14.62
C GLU A 177 13.88 -6.60 -15.02
N ARG A 178 12.58 -6.52 -14.73
CA ARG A 178 11.62 -7.55 -15.14
C ARG A 178 11.50 -7.67 -16.66
N ALA A 179 11.52 -6.56 -17.40
CA ALA A 179 11.50 -6.59 -18.86
C ALA A 179 12.79 -7.23 -19.43
N MET A 180 13.93 -6.93 -18.81
CA MET A 180 15.24 -7.50 -19.12
C MET A 180 15.27 -9.02 -18.84
N ASP A 181 14.79 -9.43 -17.67
CA ASP A 181 14.68 -10.84 -17.27
C ASP A 181 13.75 -11.62 -18.21
N ASN A 182 12.62 -11.03 -18.60
CA ASN A 182 11.71 -11.62 -19.57
C ASN A 182 12.41 -11.82 -20.92
N LEU A 183 13.20 -10.84 -21.37
CA LEU A 183 13.97 -10.89 -22.61
C LEU A 183 15.10 -11.94 -22.56
N ILE A 184 15.72 -12.18 -21.39
CA ILE A 184 16.65 -13.30 -21.14
C ILE A 184 15.93 -14.64 -21.29
N SER A 185 14.71 -14.74 -20.76
CA SER A 185 13.95 -16.00 -20.64
C SER A 185 13.22 -16.44 -21.91
N SER A 186 12.97 -15.53 -22.87
CA SER A 186 12.09 -15.78 -24.03
C SER A 186 12.77 -16.42 -25.25
N GLY A 187 14.10 -16.47 -25.31
CA GLY A 187 14.84 -17.00 -26.46
C GLY A 187 15.09 -18.51 -26.41
N SER A 188 14.39 -19.30 -27.24
CA SER A 188 14.63 -20.75 -27.38
C SER A 188 15.79 -21.09 -28.34
N THR A 189 16.15 -20.18 -29.26
CA THR A 189 17.21 -20.37 -30.27
C THR A 189 18.49 -19.59 -29.94
N ALA A 190 19.63 -20.03 -30.49
CA ALA A 190 20.92 -19.36 -30.30
C ALA A 190 20.91 -17.93 -30.86
N ARG A 191 20.27 -17.71 -32.01
CA ARG A 191 20.08 -16.37 -32.59
C ARG A 191 19.21 -15.49 -31.69
N ALA A 192 18.07 -15.98 -31.21
CA ALA A 192 17.22 -15.19 -30.33
C ALA A 192 17.97 -14.70 -29.07
N LYS A 193 18.87 -15.52 -28.52
CA LYS A 193 19.74 -15.12 -27.40
C LYS A 193 20.83 -14.11 -27.79
N ALA A 194 21.40 -14.23 -28.99
CA ALA A 194 22.38 -13.26 -29.50
C ALA A 194 21.72 -11.91 -29.84
N ASP A 195 20.55 -11.93 -30.45
CA ASP A 195 19.74 -10.74 -30.75
C ASP A 195 19.30 -10.06 -29.45
N ALA A 196 18.84 -10.84 -28.48
CA ALA A 196 18.58 -10.35 -27.13
C ALA A 196 19.78 -9.61 -26.53
N LYS A 197 20.99 -10.16 -26.62
CA LYS A 197 22.22 -9.51 -26.13
C LYS A 197 22.49 -8.17 -26.82
N VAL A 198 22.30 -8.08 -28.13
CA VAL A 198 22.43 -6.81 -28.88
C VAL A 198 21.43 -5.79 -28.35
N MET A 199 20.18 -6.19 -28.10
CA MET A 199 19.16 -5.30 -27.51
C MET A 199 19.54 -4.84 -26.10
N MET A 200 20.08 -5.73 -25.25
CA MET A 200 20.55 -5.39 -23.90
C MET A 200 21.64 -4.33 -23.88
N GLU A 201 22.54 -4.34 -24.87
CA GLU A 201 23.58 -3.32 -25.02
C GLU A 201 23.05 -2.03 -25.64
N THR A 202 21.95 -2.10 -26.39
CA THR A 202 21.36 -0.97 -27.12
C THR A 202 20.49 -0.10 -26.22
N TYR A 203 19.65 -0.70 -25.35
CA TYR A 203 18.71 0.06 -24.52
C TYR A 203 19.37 1.11 -23.61
N PRO A 204 20.50 0.83 -22.93
CA PRO A 204 21.21 1.85 -22.15
C PRO A 204 21.72 3.00 -23.01
N LYS A 205 22.19 2.73 -24.23
CA LYS A 205 22.68 3.77 -25.16
C LYS A 205 21.54 4.68 -25.64
N ILE A 206 20.36 4.10 -25.90
CA ILE A 206 19.15 4.88 -26.24
C ILE A 206 18.70 5.74 -25.05
N ALA A 207 18.73 5.21 -23.83
CA ALA A 207 18.38 5.97 -22.63
C ALA A 207 19.35 7.15 -22.40
N GLU A 208 20.65 6.92 -22.59
CA GLU A 208 21.67 7.98 -22.56
C GLU A 208 21.39 9.04 -23.63
N ALA A 209 21.10 8.62 -24.85
CA ALA A 209 20.77 9.52 -25.95
C ALA A 209 19.54 10.40 -25.64
N PHE A 210 18.50 9.86 -24.99
CA PHE A 210 17.33 10.63 -24.54
C PHE A 210 17.70 11.67 -23.48
N GLY A 211 18.56 11.33 -22.52
CA GLY A 211 19.04 12.27 -21.50
C GLY A 211 19.77 13.46 -22.13
N VAL A 212 20.66 13.20 -23.09
CA VAL A 212 21.35 14.24 -23.86
C VAL A 212 20.37 15.08 -24.67
N TYR A 213 19.41 14.42 -25.33
CA TYR A 213 18.42 15.05 -26.18
C TYR A 213 17.61 16.10 -25.41
N VAL A 214 17.04 15.72 -24.28
CA VAL A 214 16.19 16.59 -23.45
C VAL A 214 16.98 17.75 -22.85
N ALA A 215 18.22 17.52 -22.43
CA ALA A 215 19.05 18.58 -21.87
C ALA A 215 19.42 19.65 -22.91
N GLU A 216 19.77 19.24 -24.13
CA GLU A 216 20.08 20.19 -25.21
C GLU A 216 18.84 20.95 -25.68
N LEU A 217 17.66 20.30 -25.70
CA LEU A 217 16.38 20.99 -25.92
C LEU A 217 16.14 22.08 -24.86
N MET A 218 16.37 21.75 -23.58
CA MET A 218 16.18 22.70 -22.48
C MET A 218 17.17 23.86 -22.57
N GLU A 219 18.43 23.59 -22.84
CA GLU A 219 19.45 24.63 -23.01
C GLU A 219 19.13 25.54 -24.21
N THR A 220 18.71 24.96 -25.34
CA THR A 220 18.26 25.71 -26.52
C THR A 220 17.09 26.63 -26.19
N TYR A 221 16.08 26.10 -25.49
CA TYR A 221 14.91 26.86 -25.05
C TYR A 221 15.29 28.04 -24.18
N LEU A 222 16.04 27.81 -23.11
CA LEU A 222 16.42 28.84 -22.15
C LEU A 222 17.31 29.92 -22.79
N ASN A 223 18.24 29.53 -23.66
CA ASN A 223 19.07 30.48 -24.40
C ASN A 223 18.23 31.33 -25.37
N LYS A 224 17.22 30.75 -26.03
CA LYS A 224 16.29 31.49 -26.90
C LYS A 224 15.41 32.46 -26.12
N LEU A 225 14.91 32.07 -24.94
CA LEU A 225 14.22 33.00 -24.05
C LEU A 225 15.13 34.15 -23.60
N GLN A 226 16.40 33.86 -23.28
CA GLN A 226 17.37 34.89 -22.90
C GLN A 226 17.67 35.86 -24.05
N ALA A 227 17.93 35.34 -25.24
CA ALA A 227 18.22 36.15 -26.43
C ALA A 227 17.07 37.12 -26.77
N ASN A 228 15.83 36.73 -26.46
CA ASN A 228 14.63 37.53 -26.68
C ASN A 228 14.19 38.33 -25.43
N SER A 229 15.05 38.41 -24.40
CA SER A 229 14.76 39.14 -23.14
C SER A 229 13.50 38.69 -22.39
N VAL A 230 13.07 37.44 -22.61
CA VAL A 230 11.90 36.84 -21.93
C VAL A 230 12.29 36.26 -20.58
N PHE A 231 13.50 35.71 -20.46
CA PHE A 231 13.98 35.06 -19.24
C PHE A 231 15.49 35.25 -19.09
N ASP A 232 15.93 35.75 -17.93
CA ASP A 232 17.36 35.94 -17.66
C ASP A 232 18.00 34.64 -17.13
N TYR A 233 18.35 33.75 -18.05
CA TYR A 233 18.98 32.47 -17.73
C TYR A 233 20.32 32.62 -17.01
N SER A 234 21.03 33.74 -17.20
CA SER A 234 22.32 34.00 -16.55
C SER A 234 22.22 34.05 -15.02
N LYS A 235 21.07 34.49 -14.48
CA LYS A 235 20.84 34.58 -13.03
C LYS A 235 20.67 33.23 -12.35
N VAL A 236 20.29 32.19 -13.09
CA VAL A 236 20.07 30.85 -12.51
C VAL A 236 21.27 29.92 -12.70
N LYS A 237 22.17 30.21 -13.65
CA LYS A 237 23.41 29.44 -13.89
C LYS A 237 24.30 29.21 -12.65
N PRO A 238 24.40 30.13 -11.67
CA PRO A 238 25.20 29.90 -10.46
C PRO A 238 24.66 28.77 -9.57
N TYR A 239 23.37 28.44 -9.65
CA TYR A 239 22.76 27.39 -8.83
C TYR A 239 23.00 26.02 -9.44
N ASN A 240 23.57 25.12 -8.65
CA ASN A 240 24.06 23.84 -9.12
C ASN A 240 23.70 22.72 -8.13
N ILE A 241 22.82 21.82 -8.57
CA ILE A 241 22.35 20.69 -7.76
C ILE A 241 23.47 19.69 -7.46
N LYS A 242 24.41 19.44 -8.38
CA LYS A 242 25.57 18.55 -8.13
C LYS A 242 26.43 19.12 -7.02
N ARG A 243 26.79 20.40 -7.14
CA ARG A 243 27.59 21.07 -6.11
C ARG A 243 26.89 21.04 -4.75
N SER A 244 25.58 21.28 -4.74
CA SER A 244 24.76 21.17 -3.54
C SER A 244 24.78 19.75 -2.95
N SER A 245 24.59 18.71 -3.75
CA SER A 245 24.63 17.32 -3.29
C SER A 245 26.02 16.86 -2.85
N GLU A 246 27.09 17.32 -3.50
CA GLU A 246 28.47 17.09 -3.06
C GLU A 246 28.75 17.75 -1.70
N LEU A 247 28.30 18.99 -1.51
CA LEU A 247 28.38 19.66 -0.22
C LEU A 247 27.59 18.89 0.84
N LEU A 248 26.40 18.38 0.50
CA LEU A 248 25.57 17.60 1.41
C LEU A 248 26.27 16.30 1.87
N LYS A 249 27.11 15.66 1.03
CA LYS A 249 27.88 14.47 1.43
C LYS A 249 28.84 14.75 2.60
N ASN A 250 29.30 16.00 2.76
CA ASN A 250 30.17 16.38 3.89
C ASN A 250 29.46 16.29 5.24
N ILE A 251 28.13 16.15 5.26
CA ILE A 251 27.36 16.03 6.51
C ILE A 251 27.78 14.82 7.34
N ALA A 252 28.36 13.78 6.73
CA ALA A 252 28.90 12.64 7.46
C ALA A 252 30.25 12.94 8.14
N MET A 253 30.98 13.98 7.69
CA MET A 253 32.38 14.23 8.04
C MET A 253 32.60 15.39 9.01
N VAL A 254 31.57 16.21 9.27
CA VAL A 254 31.70 17.41 10.13
C VAL A 254 30.68 17.41 11.25
N ASP A 255 30.98 18.04 12.38
CA ASP A 255 30.05 18.11 13.52
C ASP A 255 28.90 19.10 13.27
N ASP A 256 29.20 20.26 12.66
CA ASP A 256 28.21 21.29 12.35
C ASP A 256 27.39 20.93 11.10
N LYS A 257 26.38 20.09 11.31
CA LYS A 257 25.47 19.64 10.26
C LYS A 257 24.64 20.78 9.66
N LYS A 258 24.29 21.77 10.48
CA LYS A 258 23.45 22.91 10.07
C LYS A 258 24.19 23.77 9.04
N SER A 259 25.45 24.11 9.30
CA SER A 259 26.27 24.85 8.34
C SER A 259 26.43 24.12 7.00
N VAL A 260 26.57 22.78 7.00
CA VAL A 260 26.61 22.01 5.74
C VAL A 260 25.31 22.15 4.95
N LEU A 261 24.16 22.02 5.63
CA LEU A 261 22.85 22.15 5.00
C LEU A 261 22.65 23.56 4.43
N GLU A 262 23.05 24.60 5.15
CA GLU A 262 22.99 25.99 4.67
C GLU A 262 23.85 26.22 3.43
N GLN A 263 25.07 25.67 3.39
CA GLN A 263 25.95 25.77 2.22
C GLN A 263 25.39 25.01 1.01
N ALA A 264 24.85 23.80 1.24
CA ALA A 264 24.17 23.04 0.20
C ALA A 264 22.94 23.79 -0.33
N PHE A 265 22.16 24.41 0.56
CA PHE A 265 20.96 25.19 0.22
C PHE A 265 21.29 26.43 -0.61
N LYS A 266 22.31 27.21 -0.21
CA LYS A 266 22.81 28.35 -0.98
C LYS A 266 23.27 27.95 -2.38
N SER A 267 23.87 26.76 -2.50
CA SER A 267 24.30 26.22 -3.79
C SER A 267 23.13 25.80 -4.68
N CYS A 268 22.02 25.32 -4.10
CA CYS A 268 20.82 24.95 -4.85
C CYS A 268 19.61 24.79 -3.90
N PRO A 269 18.68 25.75 -3.84
CA PRO A 269 17.55 25.68 -2.92
C PRO A 269 16.44 24.73 -3.39
N TYR A 270 16.48 24.29 -4.65
CA TYR A 270 15.54 23.29 -5.20
C TYR A 270 16.10 21.86 -5.16
N ASN A 271 17.13 21.59 -4.34
CA ASN A 271 17.61 20.24 -4.11
C ASN A 271 16.75 19.53 -3.04
N PRO A 272 15.92 18.53 -3.39
CA PRO A 272 15.01 17.87 -2.46
C PRO A 272 15.75 17.09 -1.35
N ASP A 273 16.97 16.63 -1.60
CA ASP A 273 17.75 15.83 -0.65
C ASP A 273 18.15 16.62 0.60
N ILE A 274 18.27 17.95 0.48
CA ILE A 274 18.54 18.83 1.63
C ILE A 274 17.39 18.73 2.63
N TYR A 275 16.15 18.88 2.17
CA TYR A 275 14.97 18.87 3.02
C TYR A 275 14.71 17.48 3.61
N ALA A 276 14.96 16.42 2.83
CA ALA A 276 14.93 15.05 3.35
C ALA A 276 15.95 14.86 4.48
N LYS A 277 17.16 15.42 4.33
CA LYS A 277 18.21 15.34 5.35
C LYS A 277 17.90 16.20 6.59
N VAL A 278 17.29 17.37 6.42
CA VAL A 278 16.74 18.18 7.52
C VAL A 278 15.73 17.38 8.34
N LEU A 279 14.85 16.63 7.68
CA LEU A 279 13.87 15.76 8.34
C LEU A 279 14.56 14.62 9.12
N GLU A 280 15.53 13.95 8.48
CA GLU A 280 16.29 12.84 9.06
C GLU A 280 17.07 13.25 10.32
N LEU A 281 17.64 14.45 10.33
CA LEU A 281 18.39 14.99 11.46
C LEU A 281 17.52 15.56 12.58
N GLY A 282 16.20 15.66 12.38
CA GLY A 282 15.28 16.16 13.41
C GLY A 282 15.39 17.66 13.67
N ILE A 283 15.91 18.44 12.72
CA ILE A 283 16.11 19.90 12.83
C ILE A 283 15.17 20.67 11.88
N TYR A 284 14.01 20.09 11.61
CA TYR A 284 12.99 20.64 10.72
C TYR A 284 12.22 21.78 11.37
N ASP A 285 11.66 22.64 10.52
CA ASP A 285 10.73 23.70 10.90
C ASP A 285 9.76 23.98 9.74
N VAL A 286 8.59 24.55 10.04
CA VAL A 286 7.55 24.79 9.02
C VAL A 286 8.03 25.78 7.96
N ASP A 287 8.82 26.79 8.33
CA ASP A 287 9.32 27.82 7.41
C ASP A 287 10.27 27.21 6.36
N THR A 288 11.15 26.28 6.76
CA THR A 288 12.05 25.53 5.87
C THR A 288 11.28 24.72 4.83
N PHE A 289 10.17 24.09 5.22
CA PHE A 289 9.36 23.30 4.29
C PHE A 289 8.37 24.17 3.50
N ALA A 290 7.96 25.34 4.01
CA ALA A 290 7.31 26.36 3.21
C ALA A 290 8.23 26.84 2.08
N THR A 291 9.52 27.03 2.35
CA THR A 291 10.54 27.30 1.32
C THR A 291 10.67 26.16 0.32
N ALA A 292 10.66 24.91 0.76
CA ALA A 292 10.66 23.77 -0.15
C ALA A 292 9.45 23.79 -1.10
N LYS A 293 8.26 24.13 -0.58
CA LYS A 293 7.04 24.32 -1.38
C LYS A 293 7.15 25.50 -2.35
N GLU A 294 7.74 26.60 -1.92
CA GLU A 294 7.99 27.79 -2.75
C GLU A 294 8.87 27.45 -3.98
N PHE A 295 9.77 26.48 -3.82
CA PHE A 295 10.60 25.93 -4.89
C PHE A 295 10.03 24.64 -5.51
N TYR A 296 8.72 24.38 -5.36
CA TYR A 296 8.00 23.24 -5.96
C TYR A 296 8.54 21.85 -5.60
N GLN A 297 9.18 21.71 -4.43
CA GLN A 297 9.72 20.44 -3.93
C GLN A 297 8.74 19.67 -3.04
N ASP A 298 7.57 20.26 -2.74
CA ASP A 298 6.55 19.68 -1.86
C ASP A 298 6.03 18.33 -2.35
N SER A 299 5.76 18.21 -3.66
CA SER A 299 5.31 16.96 -4.27
C SER A 299 6.31 15.80 -4.11
N LEU A 300 7.62 16.13 -4.10
CA LEU A 300 8.68 15.17 -3.87
C LEU A 300 8.80 14.84 -2.37
N ILE A 301 8.66 15.81 -1.48
CA ILE A 301 8.97 15.60 -0.06
C ILE A 301 7.77 15.06 0.74
N VAL A 302 6.53 15.27 0.29
CA VAL A 302 5.31 14.90 1.03
C VAL A 302 5.28 13.44 1.49
N GLY A 303 5.73 12.51 0.64
CA GLY A 303 5.77 11.09 0.97
C GLY A 303 6.81 10.77 2.06
N VAL A 304 7.94 11.49 2.07
CA VAL A 304 8.99 11.33 3.08
C VAL A 304 8.51 11.82 4.44
N VAL A 305 7.81 12.97 4.48
CA VAL A 305 7.24 13.51 5.72
C VAL A 305 6.13 12.61 6.25
N GLU A 306 5.31 12.04 5.36
CA GLU A 306 4.26 11.09 5.74
C GLU A 306 4.83 9.81 6.34
N ASP A 307 5.88 9.24 5.73
CA ASP A 307 6.57 8.05 6.25
C ASP A 307 7.24 8.34 7.61
N TYR A 308 7.81 9.53 7.79
CA TYR A 308 8.38 9.96 9.08
C TYR A 308 7.30 10.04 10.16
N CYS A 309 6.16 10.69 9.87
CA CYS A 309 5.04 10.79 10.80
C CYS A 309 4.56 9.40 11.23
N LYS A 310 4.35 8.48 10.29
CA LYS A 310 3.89 7.11 10.58
C LYS A 310 4.88 6.34 11.47
N LYS A 311 6.18 6.47 11.23
CA LYS A 311 7.22 5.79 12.03
C LYS A 311 7.32 6.33 13.45
N HIS A 312 7.03 7.62 13.66
CA HIS A 312 7.23 8.29 14.95
C HIS A 312 5.92 8.66 15.67
N LEU A 313 4.77 8.23 15.15
CA LEU A 313 3.42 8.59 15.63
C LEU A 313 3.15 8.31 17.12
N LYS A 314 3.92 7.40 17.75
CA LYS A 314 3.84 7.13 19.19
C LYS A 314 4.31 8.33 20.04
N ASN A 315 5.23 9.14 19.52
CA ASN A 315 5.72 10.35 20.17
C ASN A 315 5.17 11.57 19.44
N TYR A 316 4.04 12.09 19.94
CA TYR A 316 3.34 13.20 19.30
C TYR A 316 4.19 14.47 19.22
N ASP A 317 4.95 14.78 20.27
CA ASP A 317 5.82 15.97 20.29
C ASP A 317 6.84 15.93 19.14
N LYS A 318 7.37 14.75 18.81
CA LYS A 318 8.28 14.55 17.67
C LYS A 318 7.60 14.62 16.29
N VAL A 319 6.28 14.57 16.20
CA VAL A 319 5.58 14.60 14.90
C VAL A 319 4.71 15.84 14.74
N LYS A 320 4.61 16.71 15.75
CA LYS A 320 3.81 17.93 15.70
C LYS A 320 4.18 18.85 14.53
N GLU A 321 5.47 19.19 14.41
CA GLU A 321 5.96 20.01 13.29
C GLU A 321 5.86 19.29 11.93
N PRO A 322 6.24 17.99 11.80
CA PRO A 322 5.99 17.21 10.60
C PRO A 322 4.51 17.16 10.16
N ILE A 323 3.57 17.12 11.12
CA ILE A 323 2.13 17.19 10.83
C ILE A 323 1.74 18.56 10.27
N ALA A 324 2.25 19.64 10.85
CA ALA A 324 2.04 21.00 10.33
C ALA A 324 2.59 21.14 8.88
N ILE A 325 3.75 20.54 8.61
CA ILE A 325 4.34 20.46 7.27
C ILE A 325 3.42 19.69 6.31
N LEU A 326 2.90 18.53 6.71
CA LEU A 326 1.95 17.76 5.89
C LEU A 326 0.65 18.51 5.63
N ALA A 327 0.14 19.23 6.64
CA ALA A 327 -1.05 20.07 6.53
C ALA A 327 -0.83 21.16 5.46
N LEU A 328 0.32 21.85 5.50
CA LEU A 328 0.74 22.84 4.51
C LEU A 328 0.81 22.25 3.09
N TYR A 329 1.39 21.07 2.93
CA TYR A 329 1.57 20.43 1.62
C TYR A 329 0.26 19.92 1.04
N LYS A 330 -0.59 19.31 1.87
CA LYS A 330 -1.87 18.71 1.44
C LYS A 330 -3.03 19.71 1.39
N GLY A 331 -2.82 20.95 1.84
CA GLY A 331 -3.89 21.95 1.92
C GLY A 331 -5.00 21.54 2.88
N LYS A 332 -4.64 20.89 3.99
CA LYS A 332 -5.56 20.37 5.01
C LYS A 332 -5.23 20.97 6.37
N THR A 333 -6.14 20.84 7.32
CA THR A 333 -5.87 21.15 8.72
C THR A 333 -5.00 20.06 9.38
N GLU A 334 -4.25 20.42 10.43
CA GLU A 334 -3.48 19.44 11.22
C GLU A 334 -4.36 18.32 11.78
N THR A 335 -5.60 18.65 12.20
CA THR A 335 -6.58 17.68 12.71
C THR A 335 -6.99 16.67 11.63
N GLU A 336 -7.19 17.10 10.38
CA GLU A 336 -7.48 16.18 9.28
C GLU A 336 -6.30 15.25 8.96
N ILE A 337 -5.06 15.76 9.03
CA ILE A 337 -3.85 14.95 8.88
C ILE A 337 -3.77 13.91 10.00
N LEU A 338 -3.95 14.34 11.24
CA LEU A 338 -3.95 13.46 12.41
C LEU A 338 -5.04 12.38 12.33
N ARG A 339 -6.26 12.74 11.95
CA ARG A 339 -7.36 11.78 11.74
C ARG A 339 -7.00 10.74 10.66
N SER A 340 -6.32 11.16 9.59
CA SER A 340 -5.82 10.23 8.56
C SER A 340 -4.71 9.31 9.07
N LEU A 341 -3.86 9.77 9.99
CA LEU A 341 -2.77 8.96 10.55
C LEU A 341 -3.27 7.96 11.60
N TYR A 342 -4.31 8.31 12.37
CA TYR A 342 -4.91 7.49 13.43
C TYR A 342 -6.19 6.76 13.01
N SER A 343 -6.57 6.78 11.74
CA SER A 343 -7.87 6.26 11.26
C SER A 343 -8.17 4.84 11.74
N GLY A 344 -7.20 3.92 11.65
CA GLY A 344 -7.38 2.54 12.10
C GLY A 344 -7.70 2.39 13.60
N GLU A 345 -7.09 3.21 14.46
CA GLU A 345 -7.36 3.20 15.90
C GLU A 345 -8.70 3.88 16.22
N LEU A 346 -8.94 5.06 15.62
CA LEU A 346 -10.17 5.83 15.82
C LEU A 346 -11.41 5.04 15.37
N ASP A 347 -11.38 4.47 14.16
CA ASP A 347 -12.49 3.69 13.62
C ASP A 347 -12.78 2.45 14.48
N SER A 348 -11.75 1.82 15.05
CA SER A 348 -11.91 0.68 15.97
C SER A 348 -12.60 1.09 17.27
N VAL A 349 -12.23 2.24 17.84
CA VAL A 349 -12.85 2.75 19.08
C VAL A 349 -14.29 3.18 18.81
N GLU A 350 -14.51 4.05 17.83
CA GLU A 350 -15.84 4.57 17.49
C GLU A 350 -16.83 3.45 17.14
N SER A 351 -16.38 2.45 16.37
CA SER A 351 -17.24 1.31 16.00
C SER A 351 -17.63 0.44 17.19
N LYS A 352 -16.72 0.21 18.15
CA LYS A 352 -17.03 -0.55 19.38
C LYS A 352 -18.07 0.17 20.24
N TYR A 353 -17.90 1.48 20.47
CA TYR A 353 -18.88 2.27 21.21
C TYR A 353 -20.24 2.31 20.50
N ARG A 354 -20.25 2.54 19.19
CA ARG A 354 -21.49 2.51 18.38
C ARG A 354 -22.20 1.17 18.44
N ASN A 355 -21.44 0.07 18.47
CA ASN A 355 -21.99 -1.28 18.53
C ASN A 355 -22.74 -1.55 19.84
N PHE A 356 -22.41 -0.87 20.95
CA PHE A 356 -23.20 -0.99 22.18
C PHE A 356 -24.64 -0.53 22.00
N GLY A 357 -24.91 0.49 21.17
CA GLY A 357 -26.28 0.88 20.83
C GLY A 357 -27.08 -0.29 20.24
N THR A 358 -26.46 -1.05 19.34
CA THR A 358 -27.06 -2.26 18.76
C THR A 358 -27.27 -3.35 19.81
N ILE A 359 -26.24 -3.65 20.61
CA ILE A 359 -26.29 -4.69 21.66
C ILE A 359 -27.41 -4.40 22.67
N LEU A 360 -27.55 -3.14 23.10
CA LEU A 360 -28.54 -2.74 24.11
C LEU A 360 -29.99 -2.78 23.59
N SER A 361 -30.19 -2.70 22.27
CA SER A 361 -31.52 -2.66 21.64
C SER A 361 -32.00 -4.00 21.06
N ASN A 362 -31.11 -4.98 20.87
CA ASN A 362 -31.40 -6.20 20.13
C ASN A 362 -31.01 -7.45 20.93
N GLN A 363 -32.00 -8.28 21.28
CA GLN A 363 -31.81 -9.48 22.10
C GLN A 363 -30.86 -10.51 21.50
N ARG A 364 -30.83 -10.65 20.16
CA ARG A 364 -29.89 -11.56 19.49
C ARG A 364 -28.46 -11.03 19.56
N ALA A 365 -28.28 -9.73 19.32
CA ALA A 365 -26.97 -9.09 19.44
C ALA A 365 -26.44 -9.16 20.89
N LEU A 366 -27.33 -9.01 21.87
CA LEU A 366 -27.03 -9.21 23.29
C LEU A 366 -26.62 -10.66 23.59
N ASP A 367 -27.36 -11.67 23.11
CA ASP A 367 -27.01 -13.08 23.29
C ASP A 367 -25.63 -13.41 22.71
N GLU A 368 -25.36 -12.97 21.48
CA GLU A 368 -24.05 -13.15 20.83
C GLU A 368 -22.92 -12.49 21.62
N TRP A 369 -23.17 -11.28 22.16
CA TRP A 369 -22.20 -10.58 22.99
C TRP A 369 -21.97 -11.30 24.33
N ILE A 370 -23.01 -11.73 25.02
CA ILE A 370 -22.91 -12.48 26.29
C ILE A 370 -22.12 -13.76 26.06
N ARG A 371 -22.38 -14.49 24.97
CA ARG A 371 -21.69 -15.75 24.68
C ARG A 371 -20.20 -15.56 24.40
N ARG A 372 -19.85 -14.46 23.73
CA ARG A 372 -18.46 -14.13 23.41
C ARG A 372 -17.67 -13.67 24.63
N ASN A 373 -18.29 -12.91 25.53
CA ASN A 373 -17.58 -12.22 26.61
C ASN A 373 -17.76 -12.87 28.00
N ILE A 374 -18.87 -13.57 28.23
CA ILE A 374 -19.17 -14.23 29.52
C ILE A 374 -18.89 -15.72 29.44
N SER A 375 -19.63 -16.47 28.62
CA SER A 375 -19.40 -17.91 28.35
C SER A 375 -20.27 -18.40 27.19
N GLN A 376 -19.78 -19.34 26.39
CA GLN A 376 -20.54 -19.91 25.27
C GLN A 376 -21.77 -20.72 25.69
N GLN A 377 -21.73 -21.34 26.87
CA GLN A 377 -22.77 -22.25 27.36
C GLN A 377 -23.75 -21.54 28.29
N THR A 378 -25.06 -21.62 28.01
CA THR A 378 -26.12 -21.01 28.84
C THR A 378 -26.02 -21.46 30.30
N GLN A 379 -25.70 -22.74 30.53
CA GLN A 379 -25.54 -23.29 31.88
C GLN A 379 -24.41 -22.62 32.69
N SER A 380 -23.32 -22.27 32.01
CA SER A 380 -22.19 -21.57 32.63
C SER A 380 -22.50 -20.08 32.84
N ILE A 381 -23.31 -19.47 31.97
CA ILE A 381 -23.76 -18.09 32.13
C ILE A 381 -24.61 -17.97 33.41
N ILE A 382 -25.62 -18.81 33.59
CA ILE A 382 -26.54 -18.71 34.74
C ILE A 382 -25.89 -19.07 36.08
N SER A 383 -24.79 -19.82 36.08
CA SER A 383 -24.01 -20.16 37.29
C SER A 383 -22.91 -19.14 37.60
N THR A 384 -22.67 -18.17 36.73
CA THR A 384 -21.69 -17.10 36.96
C THR A 384 -22.20 -16.17 38.05
N SER A 385 -21.35 -15.86 39.04
CA SER A 385 -21.70 -14.90 40.09
C SER A 385 -21.88 -13.49 39.54
N MET A 386 -22.72 -12.70 40.19
CA MET A 386 -22.98 -11.30 39.82
C MET A 386 -21.67 -10.49 39.75
N ASP A 387 -20.79 -10.65 40.73
CA ASP A 387 -19.52 -9.91 40.78
C ASP A 387 -18.58 -10.29 39.63
N ASN A 388 -18.49 -11.58 39.29
CA ASN A 388 -17.66 -12.02 38.17
C ASN A 388 -18.23 -11.52 36.83
N MET A 389 -19.56 -11.51 36.68
CA MET A 389 -20.23 -10.96 35.50
C MET A 389 -19.96 -9.46 35.37
N LYS A 390 -20.16 -8.67 36.43
CA LYS A 390 -19.85 -7.24 36.46
C LYS A 390 -18.39 -6.96 36.11
N ASN A 391 -17.45 -7.71 36.67
CA ASN A 391 -16.03 -7.57 36.37
C ASN A 391 -15.70 -7.85 34.89
N LYS A 392 -16.35 -8.85 34.27
CA LYS A 392 -16.18 -9.12 32.84
C LYS A 392 -16.73 -7.99 31.98
N VAL A 393 -17.92 -7.47 32.30
CA VAL A 393 -18.52 -6.33 31.59
C VAL A 393 -17.60 -5.12 31.70
N HIS A 394 -17.17 -4.78 32.91
CA HIS A 394 -16.25 -3.68 33.19
C HIS A 394 -14.94 -3.81 32.42
N SER A 395 -14.33 -5.00 32.40
CA SER A 395 -13.09 -5.26 31.66
C SER A 395 -13.25 -5.08 30.14
N VAL A 396 -14.40 -5.43 29.58
CA VAL A 396 -14.65 -5.28 28.13
C VAL A 396 -14.88 -3.81 27.77
N VAL A 397 -15.68 -3.08 28.55
CA VAL A 397 -16.00 -1.68 28.29
C VAL A 397 -14.77 -0.78 28.47
N ASN A 398 -14.08 -0.87 29.62
CA ASN A 398 -12.87 -0.08 29.88
C ASN A 398 -11.64 -0.57 29.09
N GLY A 399 -11.72 -1.78 28.52
CA GLY A 399 -10.69 -2.31 27.63
C GLY A 399 -10.71 -1.72 26.21
N ILE A 400 -11.71 -0.90 25.86
CA ILE A 400 -11.81 -0.32 24.50
C ILE A 400 -10.73 0.73 24.26
N ILE A 401 -10.56 1.66 25.21
CA ILE A 401 -9.59 2.73 25.17
C ILE A 401 -9.21 3.10 26.61
N SER A 402 -7.92 3.33 26.86
CA SER A 402 -7.48 3.83 28.17
C SER A 402 -7.79 5.31 28.33
N GLU A 403 -8.02 5.75 29.57
CA GLU A 403 -8.23 7.17 29.91
C GLU A 403 -7.12 8.06 29.33
N SER A 404 -5.86 7.63 29.43
CA SER A 404 -4.70 8.36 28.91
C SER A 404 -4.77 8.55 27.38
N ASN A 405 -5.21 7.53 26.64
CA ASN A 405 -5.30 7.58 25.19
C ASN A 405 -6.53 8.37 24.74
N TYR A 406 -7.63 8.27 25.48
CA TYR A 406 -8.81 9.09 25.24
C TYR A 406 -8.49 10.56 25.41
N GLN A 407 -7.88 10.95 26.54
CA GLN A 407 -7.50 12.35 26.79
C GLN A 407 -6.54 12.84 25.71
N LYS A 408 -5.54 12.03 25.32
CA LYS A 408 -4.64 12.35 24.21
C LYS A 408 -5.40 12.65 22.91
N PHE A 409 -6.41 11.86 22.55
CA PHE A 409 -7.19 12.08 21.34
C PHE A 409 -8.15 13.27 21.45
N VAL A 410 -8.67 13.56 22.64
CA VAL A 410 -9.47 14.76 22.92
C VAL A 410 -8.61 16.02 22.78
N ASP A 411 -7.40 16.02 23.37
CA ASP A 411 -6.45 17.14 23.28
C ASP A 411 -6.04 17.44 21.83
N MET A 412 -6.03 16.42 20.97
CA MET A 412 -5.78 16.54 19.53
C MET A 412 -7.03 16.93 18.71
N GLY A 413 -8.20 17.02 19.33
CA GLY A 413 -9.48 17.28 18.64
C GLY A 413 -9.95 16.11 17.76
N LEU A 414 -9.51 14.89 18.02
CA LEU A 414 -9.81 13.70 17.22
C LEU A 414 -11.03 12.94 17.74
N LEU A 415 -11.26 12.94 19.05
CA LEU A 415 -12.41 12.33 19.71
C LEU A 415 -13.13 13.33 20.60
N SER A 416 -14.40 13.05 20.86
CA SER A 416 -15.21 13.77 21.84
C SER A 416 -16.18 12.82 22.51
N ALA A 417 -16.70 13.20 23.67
CA ALA A 417 -17.75 12.47 24.38
C ALA A 417 -18.99 12.24 23.50
N GLU A 418 -19.34 13.21 22.64
CA GLU A 418 -20.52 13.13 21.76
C GLU A 418 -20.44 12.00 20.74
N VAL A 419 -19.23 11.67 20.28
CA VAL A 419 -19.00 10.58 19.33
C VAL A 419 -19.14 9.21 19.99
N LEU A 420 -18.79 9.09 21.27
CA LEU A 420 -18.73 7.81 21.98
C LEU A 420 -20.01 7.50 22.78
N ARG A 421 -20.70 8.52 23.30
CA ARG A 421 -21.89 8.32 24.13
C ARG A 421 -23.04 7.68 23.37
N LEU A 422 -23.90 6.97 24.10
CA LEU A 422 -25.13 6.40 23.54
C LEU A 422 -26.05 7.51 22.99
N LYS A 423 -26.92 7.14 22.06
CA LYS A 423 -27.97 8.04 21.57
C LYS A 423 -28.80 8.55 22.75
N ASP A 424 -29.02 9.87 22.77
CA ASP A 424 -29.78 10.60 23.81
C ASP A 424 -29.09 10.65 25.20
N SER A 425 -27.86 10.15 25.33
CA SER A 425 -27.05 10.32 26.53
C SER A 425 -26.58 11.77 26.68
N THR A 426 -26.52 12.23 27.93
CA THR A 426 -25.99 13.55 28.30
C THR A 426 -24.60 13.47 28.93
N GLN A 427 -24.02 12.27 29.02
CA GLN A 427 -22.70 12.08 29.62
C GLN A 427 -21.60 12.80 28.84
N THR A 428 -20.62 13.32 29.58
CA THR A 428 -19.56 14.18 29.04
C THR A 428 -18.15 13.69 29.33
N THR A 429 -17.98 12.74 30.26
CA THR A 429 -16.68 12.12 30.57
C THR A 429 -16.64 10.68 30.10
N LEU A 430 -15.44 10.13 29.85
CA LEU A 430 -15.30 8.73 29.46
C LEU A 430 -15.79 7.77 30.55
N SER A 431 -15.44 8.05 31.81
CA SER A 431 -15.87 7.25 32.96
C SER A 431 -17.39 7.17 33.03
N ASP A 432 -18.09 8.31 32.95
CA ASP A 432 -19.55 8.34 33.06
C ASP A 432 -20.22 7.64 31.86
N ILE A 433 -19.66 7.76 30.66
CA ILE A 433 -20.13 7.05 29.46
C ILE A 433 -19.98 5.54 29.65
N ASN A 434 -18.82 5.09 30.14
CA ASN A 434 -18.55 3.67 30.38
C ASN A 434 -19.48 3.13 31.47
N GLU A 435 -19.64 3.85 32.58
CA GLU A 435 -20.55 3.48 33.67
C GLU A 435 -22.00 3.37 33.19
N GLU A 436 -22.48 4.30 32.35
CA GLU A 436 -23.81 4.23 31.76
C GLU A 436 -24.00 2.96 30.92
N ILE A 437 -23.01 2.64 30.06
CA ILE A 437 -23.03 1.44 29.21
C ILE A 437 -22.99 0.17 30.07
N GLU A 438 -22.10 0.13 31.06
CA GLU A 438 -21.94 -0.99 31.98
C GLU A 438 -23.23 -1.26 32.76
N SER A 439 -23.85 -0.23 33.33
CA SER A 439 -25.10 -0.37 34.08
C SER A 439 -26.21 -0.96 33.19
N LYS A 440 -26.40 -0.40 31.99
CA LYS A 440 -27.43 -0.89 31.07
C LYS A 440 -27.16 -2.32 30.60
N LEU A 441 -25.90 -2.68 30.34
CA LEU A 441 -25.53 -4.04 29.99
C LEU A 441 -25.81 -5.01 31.14
N VAL A 442 -25.39 -4.65 32.35
CA VAL A 442 -25.61 -5.47 33.56
C VAL A 442 -27.11 -5.73 33.75
N ASP A 443 -27.96 -4.70 33.68
CA ASP A 443 -29.40 -4.85 33.84
C ASP A 443 -30.01 -5.83 32.82
N LEU A 444 -29.60 -5.71 31.55
CA LEU A 444 -30.05 -6.60 30.49
C LEU A 444 -29.52 -8.04 30.65
N ILE A 445 -28.29 -8.21 31.11
CA ILE A 445 -27.71 -9.53 31.39
C ILE A 445 -28.42 -10.20 32.57
N VAL A 446 -28.78 -9.44 33.61
CA VAL A 446 -29.57 -9.96 34.72
C VAL A 446 -30.94 -10.44 34.23
N ALA A 447 -31.64 -9.63 33.43
CA ALA A 447 -32.90 -10.03 32.82
C ALA A 447 -32.75 -11.30 31.95
N TYR A 448 -31.67 -11.39 31.17
CA TYR A 448 -31.34 -12.57 30.37
C TYR A 448 -31.13 -13.81 31.25
N ILE A 449 -30.40 -13.69 32.36
CA ILE A 449 -30.13 -14.80 33.29
C ILE A 449 -31.43 -15.28 33.94
N GLU A 450 -32.32 -14.38 34.35
CA GLU A 450 -33.61 -14.74 34.94
C GLU A 450 -34.52 -15.46 33.94
N GLU A 451 -34.58 -15.01 32.70
CA GLU A 451 -35.29 -15.72 31.62
C GLU A 451 -34.66 -17.11 31.36
N ALA A 452 -33.33 -17.21 31.33
CA ALA A 452 -32.64 -18.49 31.14
C ALA A 452 -32.91 -19.48 32.28
N LYS A 453 -32.95 -19.01 33.54
CA LYS A 453 -33.35 -19.81 34.70
C LYS A 453 -34.80 -20.28 34.59
N ALA A 454 -35.72 -19.42 34.16
CA ALA A 454 -37.12 -19.76 33.97
C ALA A 454 -37.30 -20.85 32.89
N ARG A 455 -36.59 -20.74 31.75
CA ARG A 455 -36.58 -21.77 30.70
C ARG A 455 -35.97 -23.08 31.17
N LYS A 456 -34.85 -23.01 31.91
CA LYS A 456 -34.23 -24.19 32.51
C LYS A 456 -35.21 -24.92 33.45
N LYS A 457 -35.87 -24.19 34.35
CA LYS A 457 -36.86 -24.78 35.26
C LYS A 457 -37.98 -25.50 34.50
N LYS A 458 -38.54 -24.88 33.46
CA LYS A 458 -39.56 -25.52 32.59
C LYS A 458 -39.03 -26.79 31.91
N CYS A 459 -37.78 -26.77 31.46
CA CYS A 459 -37.12 -27.94 30.86
C CYS A 459 -36.93 -29.05 31.89
N ASP A 460 -36.37 -28.74 33.07
CA ASP A 460 -36.13 -29.70 34.14
C ASP A 460 -37.45 -30.33 34.64
N ASP A 461 -38.51 -29.53 34.81
CA ASP A 461 -39.85 -30.00 35.21
C ASP A 461 -40.45 -30.95 34.14
N ALA A 462 -40.26 -30.65 32.86
CA ALA A 462 -40.74 -31.48 31.75
C ALA A 462 -39.97 -32.81 31.64
N TYR A 463 -38.63 -32.78 31.81
CA TYR A 463 -37.81 -33.99 31.84
C TYR A 463 -38.15 -34.87 33.04
N ALA A 464 -38.40 -34.28 34.22
CA ALA A 464 -38.83 -35.06 35.39
C ALA A 464 -40.14 -35.83 35.14
N GLN A 465 -41.12 -35.22 34.45
CA GLN A 465 -42.37 -35.89 34.08
C GLN A 465 -42.14 -36.98 33.02
N PHE A 466 -41.33 -36.68 32.00
CA PHE A 466 -40.97 -37.62 30.94
C PHE A 466 -40.24 -38.85 31.50
N ASP A 467 -39.23 -38.63 32.34
CA ASP A 467 -38.42 -39.70 32.94
C ASP A 467 -39.25 -40.57 33.88
N ALA A 468 -40.21 -39.99 34.62
CA ALA A 468 -41.14 -40.74 35.47
C ALA A 468 -42.04 -41.68 34.64
N GLU A 469 -42.59 -41.23 33.51
CA GLU A 469 -43.40 -42.07 32.62
C GLU A 469 -42.57 -43.12 31.87
N VAL A 470 -41.34 -42.77 31.45
CA VAL A 470 -40.38 -43.73 30.88
C VAL A 470 -40.06 -44.82 31.89
N LYS A 471 -39.79 -44.46 33.14
CA LYS A 471 -39.53 -45.41 34.23
C LYS A 471 -40.73 -46.33 34.45
N LYS A 472 -41.94 -45.78 34.57
CA LYS A 472 -43.17 -46.56 34.73
C LYS A 472 -43.39 -47.57 33.60
N LYS A 473 -43.16 -47.17 32.34
CA LYS A 473 -43.24 -48.07 31.17
C LYS A 473 -42.15 -49.14 31.20
N ASN A 474 -40.91 -48.79 31.56
CA ASN A 474 -39.81 -49.75 31.72
C ASN A 474 -40.11 -50.78 32.83
N ASP A 475 -40.60 -50.33 33.98
CA ASP A 475 -40.94 -51.20 35.11
C ASP A 475 -42.04 -52.21 34.72
N ALA A 476 -43.06 -51.77 33.96
CA ALA A 476 -44.11 -52.64 33.44
C ALA A 476 -43.58 -53.67 32.42
N ILE A 477 -42.63 -53.28 31.55
CA ILE A 477 -41.94 -54.21 30.63
C ILE A 477 -41.15 -55.24 31.43
N ALA A 478 -40.39 -54.79 32.44
CA ALA A 478 -39.57 -55.65 33.29
C ALA A 478 -40.41 -56.67 34.06
N GLU A 479 -41.59 -56.27 34.56
CA GLU A 479 -42.56 -57.18 35.18
C GLU A 479 -43.02 -58.27 34.21
N LYS A 480 -43.36 -57.90 32.97
CA LYS A 480 -43.76 -58.86 31.92
C LYS A 480 -42.62 -59.78 31.49
N GLN A 481 -41.38 -59.27 31.44
CA GLN A 481 -40.19 -60.07 31.19
C GLN A 481 -39.94 -61.07 32.34
N SER A 482 -40.14 -60.67 33.59
CA SER A 482 -40.07 -61.57 34.75
C SER A 482 -41.16 -62.66 34.68
N GLU A 483 -42.39 -62.31 34.29
CA GLU A 483 -43.48 -63.27 34.06
C GLU A 483 -43.10 -64.29 32.97
N LEU A 484 -42.51 -63.83 31.86
CA LEU A 484 -42.05 -64.69 30.78
C LEU A 484 -40.95 -65.67 31.24
N ASN A 485 -40.00 -65.19 32.04
CA ASN A 485 -38.89 -65.98 32.57
C ASN A 485 -39.34 -67.02 33.60
N GLY A 486 -40.44 -66.77 34.33
CA GLY A 486 -41.04 -67.70 35.28
C GLY A 486 -41.83 -68.85 34.65
N LEU A 487 -42.03 -68.87 33.32
CA LEU A 487 -42.79 -69.92 32.64
C LEU A 487 -41.94 -71.18 32.36
N GLY A 488 -42.47 -72.35 32.71
CA GLY A 488 -41.87 -73.66 32.43
C GLY A 488 -41.61 -73.95 30.95
N MET A 489 -40.74 -74.92 30.66
CA MET A 489 -40.20 -75.21 29.31
C MET A 489 -41.30 -75.49 28.25
N PHE A 490 -42.45 -76.01 28.65
CA PHE A 490 -43.53 -76.45 27.75
C PHE A 490 -44.68 -75.43 27.55
N ALA A 491 -44.61 -74.23 28.14
CA ALA A 491 -45.65 -73.19 28.03
C ALA A 491 -45.57 -72.36 26.72
N PHE A 492 -45.44 -73.02 25.57
CA PHE A 492 -45.11 -72.39 24.28
C PHE A 492 -46.11 -71.30 23.84
N SER A 493 -47.42 -71.55 23.94
CA SER A 493 -48.45 -70.59 23.54
C SER A 493 -48.38 -69.30 24.36
N LYS A 494 -48.32 -69.43 25.69
CA LYS A 494 -48.25 -68.29 26.63
C LYS A 494 -46.91 -67.53 26.53
N LYS A 495 -45.81 -68.23 26.26
CA LYS A 495 -44.50 -67.59 25.97
C LYS A 495 -44.53 -66.78 24.67
N LYS A 496 -45.19 -67.28 23.63
CA LYS A 496 -45.35 -66.55 22.36
C LYS A 496 -46.19 -65.29 22.55
N GLU A 497 -47.29 -65.39 23.29
CA GLU A 497 -48.17 -64.27 23.62
C GLU A 497 -47.45 -63.20 24.45
N LEU A 498 -46.79 -63.56 25.56
CA LEU A 498 -46.03 -62.60 26.38
C LEU A 498 -44.90 -61.93 25.61
N LYS A 499 -44.21 -62.64 24.71
CA LYS A 499 -43.19 -62.03 23.83
C LYS A 499 -43.77 -60.99 22.88
N ALA A 500 -44.96 -61.25 22.32
CA ALA A 500 -45.65 -60.27 21.47
C ALA A 500 -46.06 -59.03 22.27
N VAL A 501 -46.61 -59.21 23.47
CA VAL A 501 -46.99 -58.11 24.37
C VAL A 501 -45.78 -57.27 24.79
N ILE A 502 -44.65 -57.91 25.14
CA ILE A 502 -43.40 -57.20 25.47
C ILE A 502 -42.90 -56.39 24.26
N ALA A 503 -42.91 -56.99 23.06
CA ALA A 503 -42.49 -56.30 21.85
C ALA A 503 -43.38 -55.08 21.53
N ASP A 504 -44.70 -55.20 21.71
CA ASP A 504 -45.62 -54.07 21.55
C ASP A 504 -45.35 -52.97 22.58
N MET A 505 -45.12 -53.33 23.85
CA MET A 505 -44.79 -52.37 24.91
C MET A 505 -43.44 -51.67 24.68
N GLU A 506 -42.43 -52.38 24.19
CA GLU A 506 -41.11 -51.84 23.83
C GLU A 506 -41.21 -50.89 22.62
N SER A 507 -42.04 -51.24 21.64
CA SER A 507 -42.37 -50.38 20.48
C SER A 507 -43.07 -49.10 20.94
N ASP A 508 -44.08 -49.21 21.80
CA ASP A 508 -44.81 -48.07 22.37
C ASP A 508 -43.91 -47.17 23.22
N LEU A 509 -42.99 -47.73 24.00
CA LEU A 509 -42.01 -46.96 24.75
C LEU A 509 -41.06 -46.22 23.81
N SER A 510 -40.59 -46.87 22.74
CA SER A 510 -39.70 -46.25 21.75
C SER A 510 -40.38 -45.09 21.04
N LYS A 511 -41.65 -45.27 20.65
CA LYS A 511 -42.49 -44.21 20.08
C LYS A 511 -42.71 -43.07 21.06
N TYR A 512 -43.02 -43.38 22.32
CA TYR A 512 -43.19 -42.37 23.38
C TYR A 512 -41.92 -41.55 23.58
N LYS A 513 -40.74 -42.19 23.65
CA LYS A 513 -39.45 -41.49 23.75
C LYS A 513 -39.22 -40.56 22.56
N TYR A 514 -39.53 -41.02 21.35
CA TYR A 514 -39.38 -40.18 20.16
C TYR A 514 -40.35 -38.98 20.14
N ASP A 515 -41.62 -39.20 20.45
CA ASP A 515 -42.69 -38.19 20.32
C ASP A 515 -42.77 -37.21 21.49
N LYS A 516 -42.33 -37.60 22.68
CA LYS A 516 -42.58 -36.86 23.94
C LYS A 516 -41.33 -36.36 24.65
N GLU A 517 -40.13 -36.67 24.15
CA GLU A 517 -38.90 -36.13 24.73
C GLU A 517 -38.86 -34.59 24.58
N PRO A 518 -38.67 -33.82 25.66
CA PRO A 518 -38.74 -32.35 25.65
C PRO A 518 -37.57 -31.61 24.93
N LYS A 519 -37.07 -32.13 23.79
CA LYS A 519 -35.90 -31.60 23.07
C LYS A 519 -36.04 -30.12 22.68
N ASP A 520 -37.24 -29.69 22.35
CA ASP A 520 -37.49 -28.30 21.95
C ASP A 520 -37.33 -27.33 23.12
N LEU A 521 -37.68 -27.75 24.35
CA LEU A 521 -37.44 -26.96 25.57
C LEU A 521 -35.95 -26.90 25.90
N GLN A 522 -35.24 -28.03 25.73
CA GLN A 522 -33.78 -28.06 25.89
C GLN A 522 -33.10 -27.11 24.89
N ARG A 523 -33.49 -27.16 23.62
CA ARG A 523 -32.98 -26.24 22.59
C ARG A 523 -33.31 -24.79 22.89
N ALA A 524 -34.52 -24.49 23.37
CA ALA A 524 -34.92 -23.13 23.73
C ALA A 524 -34.14 -22.54 24.93
N PHE A 525 -33.61 -23.41 25.81
CA PHE A 525 -32.68 -23.03 26.87
C PHE A 525 -31.24 -22.87 26.34
N GLU A 526 -30.76 -23.82 25.55
CA GLU A 526 -29.39 -23.79 25.01
C GLU A 526 -29.18 -22.64 24.01
N LYS A 527 -30.20 -22.36 23.18
CA LYS A 527 -30.23 -21.30 22.16
C LYS A 527 -31.30 -20.26 22.51
N MET A 528 -31.01 -19.43 23.50
CA MET A 528 -31.93 -18.42 24.03
C MET A 528 -32.56 -17.54 22.94
N TYR A 529 -31.73 -16.87 22.13
CA TYR A 529 -32.14 -15.95 21.05
C TYR A 529 -31.37 -16.20 19.74
N GLY A 530 -30.84 -17.42 19.57
CA GLY A 530 -29.94 -17.81 18.47
C GLY A 530 -30.54 -18.76 17.45
#